data_AF-A0A059X9L3-F1
#
_entry.id   AF-A0A059X9L3-F1
#
_cell.length_a   1.000
_cell.length_b   1.000
_cell.length_c   1.000
_cell.angle_alpha   90.00
_cell.angle_beta   90.00
_cell.angle_gamma   90.00
#
_symmetry.space_group_name_H-M   'P 1'
#
loop_
_entity.id
_entity.type
_entity.pdbx_description
1 polymer ?
#
loop_
_entity_poly.entity_id
_entity_poly.type
_entity_poly.pdbx_seq_one_letter_code
_entity_poly.pdbx_strand_id
1 'polypeptide(L)'
;MRKLLANMQVRLWLAIVGVATLVLGASYAMVQQSTRLSADDLPLTTAQVAKQELAAGSNASDVVPSLKTDLANDSSVFMIITDSSKHVVASSAQLNGRTPLPPNGVFSYSSINGSDH
;
A
#
# COMPACT_ATOMS: atom_id res chain seq x y z
N MET A 1 6.28 -5.49 46.27
CA MET A 1 5.19 -5.87 45.33
C MET A 1 3.96 -6.46 46.02
N ARG A 2 4.07 -7.49 46.89
CA ARG A 2 2.89 -8.10 47.58
C ARG A 2 2.02 -7.13 48.40
N LYS A 3 2.60 -6.12 49.07
CA LYS A 3 1.84 -5.10 49.83
C LYS A 3 1.11 -4.09 48.92
N LEU A 4 1.68 -3.75 47.76
CA LEU A 4 1.08 -2.85 46.77
C LEU A 4 -0.15 -3.46 46.12
N LEU A 5 -0.04 -4.74 45.74
CA LEU A 5 -1.16 -5.53 45.22
C LEU A 5 -2.11 -5.99 46.33
N ALA A 6 -1.92 -5.68 47.62
CA ALA A 6 -2.93 -5.96 48.64
C ALA A 6 -3.94 -4.81 48.78
N ASN A 7 -3.60 -3.62 48.29
CA ASN A 7 -4.48 -2.46 48.32
C ASN A 7 -5.49 -2.52 47.16
N MET A 8 -6.78 -2.55 47.50
CA MET A 8 -7.89 -2.55 46.55
C MET A 8 -7.80 -1.39 45.55
N GLN A 9 -7.41 -0.20 46.01
CA GLN A 9 -7.31 1.01 45.17
C GLN A 9 -6.25 0.85 44.08
N VAL A 10 -5.11 0.24 44.40
CA VAL A 10 -4.02 -0.01 43.44
C VAL A 10 -4.42 -1.08 42.42
N ARG A 11 -5.12 -2.12 42.84
CA ARG A 11 -5.66 -3.15 41.92
C ARG A 11 -6.66 -2.54 40.95
N LEU A 12 -7.56 -1.71 41.47
CA LEU A 12 -8.60 -1.07 40.67
C LEU A 12 -8.00 -0.07 39.68
N TRP A 13 -6.99 0.69 40.12
CA TRP A 13 -6.21 1.56 39.23
C TRP A 13 -5.49 0.77 38.12
N LEU A 14 -4.79 -0.32 38.46
CA LEU A 14 -4.13 -1.17 37.47
C LEU A 14 -5.12 -1.80 36.49
N ALA A 15 -6.29 -2.23 36.96
CA ALA A 15 -7.34 -2.78 36.12
C ALA A 15 -7.87 -1.72 35.13
N ILE A 16 -8.13 -0.50 35.61
CA ILE A 16 -8.59 0.61 34.75
C ILE A 16 -7.52 0.96 33.71
N VAL A 17 -6.27 1.13 34.12
CA VAL A 17 -5.17 1.45 33.19
C VAL A 17 -4.92 0.32 32.20
N GLY A 18 -4.99 -0.94 32.65
CA GLY A 18 -4.86 -2.11 31.79
C GLY A 18 -5.96 -2.17 30.73
N VAL A 19 -7.22 -2.01 31.15
CA VAL A 19 -8.37 -1.96 30.23
C VAL A 19 -8.24 -0.78 29.26
N ALA A 20 -7.91 0.42 29.75
CA ALA A 20 -7.73 1.60 28.90
C ALA A 20 -6.62 1.38 27.85
N THR A 21 -5.50 0.78 28.26
CA THR A 21 -4.39 0.47 27.34
C THR A 21 -4.80 -0.55 26.28
N LEU A 22 -5.55 -1.59 26.66
CA LEU A 22 -6.04 -2.58 25.71
C LEU A 22 -7.02 -1.97 24.71
N VAL A 23 -7.93 -1.10 25.16
CA VAL A 23 -8.88 -0.42 24.28
C VAL A 23 -8.14 0.48 23.29
N LEU A 24 -7.22 1.32 23.77
CA LEU A 24 -6.43 2.20 22.90
C LEU A 24 -5.55 1.41 21.92
N GLY A 25 -4.91 0.34 22.40
CA GLY A 25 -4.10 -0.55 21.57
C GLY A 25 -4.91 -1.26 20.50
N ALA A 26 -6.10 -1.76 20.84
CA ALA A 26 -7.01 -2.39 19.89
C ALA A 26 -7.51 -1.39 18.84
N SER A 27 -7.92 -0.18 19.26
CA SER A 27 -8.34 0.87 18.32
C SER A 27 -7.21 1.26 17.36
N TYR A 28 -5.98 1.43 17.87
CA TYR A 28 -4.82 1.70 17.03
C TYR A 28 -4.55 0.57 16.03
N ALA A 29 -4.58 -0.69 16.49
CA ALA A 29 -4.36 -1.85 15.63
C ALA A 29 -5.43 -1.98 14.55
N MET A 30 -6.71 -1.75 14.88
CA MET A 30 -7.82 -1.78 13.92
C MET A 30 -7.65 -0.73 12.83
N VAL A 31 -7.31 0.52 13.21
CA VAL A 31 -7.08 1.60 12.24
C VAL A 31 -5.85 1.28 11.38
N GLN A 32 -4.76 0.85 12.00
CA GLN A 32 -3.53 0.50 11.28
C GLN A 32 -3.76 -0.64 10.28
N GLN A 33 -4.52 -1.66 10.66
CA GLN A 33 -4.86 -2.77 9.78
C GLN A 33 -5.78 -2.32 8.65
N SER A 34 -6.80 -1.50 8.94
CA SER A 34 -7.71 -0.95 7.92
C SER A 34 -6.96 -0.10 6.90
N THR A 35 -6.06 0.78 7.33
CA THR A 35 -5.27 1.61 6.41
C THR A 35 -4.33 0.78 5.54
N ARG A 36 -3.76 -0.31 6.08
CA ARG A 36 -2.92 -1.21 5.29
C ARG A 36 -3.71 -1.91 4.19
N LEU A 37 -4.89 -2.43 4.50
CA LEU A 37 -5.75 -3.09 3.50
C LEU A 37 -6.21 -2.10 2.43
N SER A 38 -6.66 -0.92 2.84
CA SER A 38 -7.16 0.09 1.88
C SER A 38 -6.09 0.75 1.03
N ALA A 39 -4.81 0.69 1.44
CA ALA A 39 -3.71 1.23 0.64
C ALA A 39 -3.50 0.46 -0.67
N ASP A 40 -3.86 -0.84 -0.70
CA ASP A 40 -3.68 -1.71 -1.85
C ASP A 40 -4.88 -1.67 -2.83
N ASP A 41 -6.06 -1.27 -2.35
CA ASP A 41 -7.31 -1.28 -3.13
C ASP A 41 -7.24 -0.40 -4.40
N LEU A 42 -6.74 0.83 -4.27
CA LEU A 42 -6.71 1.78 -5.39
C LEU A 42 -5.66 1.40 -6.45
N PRO A 43 -4.40 1.04 -6.11
CA PRO A 43 -3.46 0.47 -7.06
C PRO A 43 -3.98 -0.79 -7.77
N LEU A 44 -4.60 -1.72 -7.03
CA LEU A 44 -5.15 -2.95 -7.60
C LEU A 44 -6.25 -2.67 -8.62
N THR A 45 -7.23 -1.82 -8.25
CA THR A 45 -8.33 -1.43 -9.13
C THR A 45 -7.80 -0.71 -10.37
N THR A 46 -6.83 0.18 -10.19
CA THR A 46 -6.20 0.93 -11.29
C THR A 46 -5.46 0.00 -12.27
N ALA A 47 -4.75 -1.01 -11.76
CA ALA A 47 -4.09 -2.00 -12.60
C ALA A 47 -5.09 -2.91 -13.35
N GLN A 48 -6.21 -3.28 -12.73
CA GLN A 48 -7.26 -4.07 -13.38
C GLN A 48 -7.94 -3.31 -14.51
N VAL A 49 -8.27 -2.04 -14.30
CA VAL A 49 -8.83 -1.16 -15.34
C VAL A 49 -7.83 -1.00 -16.48
N ALA A 50 -6.55 -0.74 -16.16
CA ALA A 50 -5.51 -0.63 -17.18
C ALA A 50 -5.35 -1.89 -18.02
N LYS A 51 -5.38 -3.06 -17.39
CA LYS A 51 -5.36 -4.36 -18.09
C LYS A 51 -6.54 -4.48 -19.06
N GLN A 52 -7.74 -4.09 -18.64
CA GLN A 52 -8.93 -4.16 -19.48
C GLN A 52 -8.85 -3.20 -20.68
N GLU A 53 -8.42 -1.96 -20.47
CA GLU A 53 -8.24 -0.96 -21.52
C GLU A 53 -7.18 -1.39 -22.55
N LEU A 54 -6.04 -1.89 -22.08
CA LEU A 54 -4.99 -2.42 -22.98
C LEU A 54 -5.48 -3.63 -23.77
N ALA A 55 -6.28 -4.51 -23.16
CA ALA A 55 -6.87 -5.66 -23.85
C ALA A 55 -7.94 -5.24 -24.89
N ALA A 56 -8.60 -4.10 -24.67
CA ALA A 56 -9.52 -3.49 -25.63
C ALA A 56 -8.83 -2.78 -26.80
N GLY A 57 -7.49 -2.65 -26.76
CA GLY A 57 -6.68 -2.04 -27.81
C GLY A 57 -6.34 -0.56 -27.56
N SER A 58 -6.60 -0.03 -26.37
CA SER A 58 -6.16 1.33 -25.99
C SER A 58 -4.63 1.44 -25.98
N ASN A 59 -4.09 2.60 -26.38
CA ASN A 59 -2.64 2.83 -26.32
C ASN A 59 -2.17 2.96 -24.87
N ALA A 60 -0.98 2.44 -24.57
CA ALA A 60 -0.42 2.52 -23.21
C ALA A 60 -0.26 3.96 -22.69
N SER A 61 -0.04 4.94 -23.57
CA SER A 61 0.03 6.38 -23.21
C SER A 61 -1.29 6.94 -22.68
N ASP A 62 -2.41 6.38 -23.14
CA ASP A 62 -3.75 6.88 -22.85
C ASP A 62 -4.32 6.23 -21.58
N VAL A 63 -3.76 5.08 -21.20
CA VAL A 63 -4.14 4.30 -20.02
C VAL A 63 -3.43 4.79 -18.76
N VAL A 64 -2.19 5.27 -18.87
CA VAL A 64 -1.48 5.83 -17.72
C VAL A 64 -2.10 7.17 -17.29
N PRO A 65 -2.11 7.49 -15.98
CA PRO A 65 -2.54 8.80 -15.51
C PRO A 65 -1.77 9.93 -16.21
N SER A 66 -2.49 10.98 -16.61
CA SER A 66 -1.90 12.16 -17.26
C SER A 66 -1.04 12.98 -16.30
N LEU A 67 -1.43 13.03 -15.02
CA LEU A 67 -0.64 13.65 -13.97
C LEU A 67 0.62 12.83 -13.70
N LYS A 68 1.78 13.48 -13.79
CA LYS A 68 3.05 12.87 -13.43
C LYS A 68 3.24 12.91 -11.91
N THR A 69 3.55 11.76 -11.32
CA THR A 69 3.85 11.61 -9.90
C THR A 69 5.36 11.58 -9.70
N ASP A 70 5.91 12.52 -8.92
CA ASP A 70 7.31 12.48 -8.49
C ASP A 70 7.44 11.65 -7.21
N LEU A 71 7.93 10.43 -7.34
CA LEU A 71 8.09 9.47 -6.25
C LEU A 71 9.04 9.94 -5.13
N ALA A 72 9.84 10.98 -5.37
CA ALA A 72 10.67 11.55 -4.31
C ALA A 72 9.86 12.35 -3.27
N ASN A 73 8.73 12.93 -3.69
CA ASN A 73 7.98 13.91 -2.90
C ASN A 73 6.47 13.62 -2.83
N ASP A 74 5.97 12.70 -3.65
CA ASP A 74 4.56 12.40 -3.80
C ASP A 74 4.31 10.89 -3.73
N SER A 75 3.35 10.50 -2.89
CA SER A 75 2.90 9.11 -2.70
C SER A 75 1.56 8.82 -3.37
N SER A 76 1.13 9.67 -4.30
CA SER A 76 -0.07 9.46 -5.10
C SER A 76 0.05 8.20 -5.96
N VAL A 77 -1.09 7.60 -6.29
CA VAL A 77 -1.12 6.41 -7.15
C VAL A 77 -0.52 6.74 -8.52
N PHE A 78 0.36 5.86 -8.98
CA PHE A 78 1.05 5.98 -10.26
C PHE A 78 0.96 4.67 -11.03
N MET A 79 1.30 4.72 -12.31
CA MET A 79 1.29 3.56 -13.18
C MET A 79 2.54 3.54 -14.06
N ILE A 80 3.10 2.36 -14.24
CA ILE A 80 4.20 2.08 -15.18
C ILE A 80 3.78 0.86 -15.99
N ILE A 81 3.70 1.02 -17.31
CA ILE A 81 3.38 -0.05 -18.25
C ILE A 81 4.68 -0.45 -18.95
N THR A 82 4.98 -1.74 -18.92
CA THR A 82 6.17 -2.31 -19.58
C THR A 82 5.81 -3.34 -20.63
N ASP A 83 6.73 -3.57 -21.57
CA ASP A 83 6.65 -4.69 -22.51
C ASP A 83 7.17 -5.99 -21.89
N SER A 84 7.12 -7.09 -22.65
CA SER A 84 7.64 -8.41 -22.24
C SER A 84 9.16 -8.45 -22.06
N SER A 85 9.88 -7.48 -22.64
CA SER A 85 11.33 -7.31 -22.49
C SER A 85 11.71 -6.43 -21.30
N LYS A 86 10.72 -6.03 -20.47
CA LYS A 86 10.88 -5.16 -19.30
C LYS A 86 11.33 -3.74 -19.65
N HIS A 87 11.00 -3.26 -20.86
CA HIS A 87 11.16 -1.84 -21.19
C HIS A 87 9.88 -1.08 -20.86
N VAL A 88 10.03 0.16 -20.37
CA VAL A 88 8.89 1.03 -20.11
C VAL A 88 8.30 1.52 -21.43
N VAL A 89 7.01 1.25 -21.64
CA VAL A 89 6.22 1.72 -22.78
C VAL A 89 5.52 3.04 -22.44
N ALA A 90 4.96 3.14 -21.23
CA ALA A 90 4.32 4.35 -20.72
C ALA A 90 4.47 4.42 -19.19
N SER A 91 4.52 5.62 -18.63
CA SER A 91 4.60 5.81 -17.18
C SER A 91 4.05 7.15 -16.76
N SER A 92 3.32 7.20 -15.64
CA SER A 92 3.04 8.43 -14.90
C SER A 92 4.06 8.70 -13.79
N ALA A 93 4.86 7.72 -13.40
CA ALA A 93 5.87 7.85 -12.35
C ALA A 93 7.18 8.45 -12.85
N GLN A 94 7.75 9.34 -12.04
CA GLN A 94 9.10 9.86 -12.16
C GLN A 94 9.80 9.78 -10.81
N LEU A 95 11.09 9.52 -10.79
CA LEU A 95 11.96 9.60 -9.63
C LEU A 95 13.19 10.40 -10.05
N ASN A 96 13.41 11.57 -9.43
CA ASN A 96 14.49 12.48 -9.80
C ASN A 96 14.47 12.85 -11.30
N GLY A 97 13.28 13.09 -11.86
CA GLY A 97 13.09 13.46 -13.27
C GLY A 97 13.32 12.33 -14.27
N ARG A 98 13.41 11.07 -13.82
CA ARG A 98 13.56 9.89 -14.68
C ARG A 98 12.46 8.88 -14.39
N THR A 99 11.99 8.18 -15.41
CA THR A 99 11.06 7.07 -15.21
C THR A 99 11.80 5.89 -14.56
N PRO A 100 11.43 5.48 -13.33
CA PRO A 100 12.05 4.33 -12.71
C PRO A 100 11.56 3.04 -13.39
N LEU A 101 12.43 2.03 -13.44
CA LEU A 101 12.04 0.67 -13.78
C LEU A 101 12.04 -0.16 -12.49
N PRO A 102 10.96 -0.87 -12.16
CA PRO A 102 10.93 -1.78 -11.03
C PRO A 102 12.08 -2.80 -11.06
N PRO A 103 12.61 -3.25 -9.91
CA PRO A 103 13.63 -4.29 -9.87
C PRO A 103 13.18 -5.57 -10.58
N ASN A 104 14.12 -6.30 -11.18
CA ASN A 104 13.84 -7.53 -11.93
C ASN A 104 13.03 -8.58 -11.13
N GLY A 105 13.22 -8.64 -9.82
CA GLY A 105 12.48 -9.55 -8.94
C GLY A 105 10.98 -9.31 -8.95
N VAL A 106 10.52 -8.08 -9.16
CA VAL A 106 9.08 -7.74 -9.25
C VAL A 106 8.47 -8.42 -10.48
N PHE A 107 9.09 -8.24 -11.65
CA PHE A 107 8.62 -8.88 -12.88
C PHE A 107 8.65 -10.41 -12.79
N SER A 108 9.74 -10.97 -12.25
CA SER A 108 9.87 -12.43 -12.08
C SER A 108 8.79 -12.98 -11.15
N TYR A 109 8.53 -12.31 -10.02
CA TYR A 109 7.50 -12.74 -9.08
C TYR A 109 6.10 -12.64 -9.70
N SER A 110 5.76 -11.50 -10.31
CA SER A 110 4.44 -11.28 -10.91
C SER A 110 4.18 -12.16 -12.13
N SER A 111 5.21 -12.55 -12.90
CA SER A 111 5.03 -13.50 -14.00
C SER A 111 4.61 -14.91 -13.56
N ILE A 112 4.99 -15.30 -12.34
CA ILE A 112 4.71 -16.62 -11.77
C ILE A 112 3.42 -16.60 -10.94
N ASN A 113 3.24 -15.56 -10.12
CA ASN A 113 2.17 -15.49 -9.12
C ASN A 113 1.02 -14.56 -9.53
N GLY A 114 1.20 -13.70 -10.54
CA GLY A 114 0.23 -12.68 -10.92
C GLY A 114 0.26 -11.48 -9.98
N SER A 115 -0.93 -11.03 -9.56
CA SER A 115 -1.16 -9.98 -8.58
C SER A 115 -1.82 -10.56 -7.34
N ASP A 116 -1.50 -10.03 -6.16
CA ASP A 116 -2.22 -10.39 -4.94
C ASP A 116 -3.70 -9.94 -5.03
N HIS A 117 -4.59 -10.78 -4.49
CA HIS A 117 -6.05 -10.59 -4.49
C HIS A 117 -6.56 -10.24 -3.09
#